data_AF-A0A2E5Y4C6-F1
#
_entry.id   AF-A0A2E5Y4C6-F1
#
_cell.length_a   1.000
_cell.length_b   1.000
_cell.length_c   1.000
_cell.angle_alpha   90.00
_cell.angle_beta   90.00
_cell.angle_gamma   90.00
#
_symmetry.space_group_name_H-M   'P 1'
#
loop_
_entity.id
_entity.type
_entity.pdbx_description
1 polymer ?
#
loop_
_entity_poly.entity_id
_entity_poly.type
_entity_poly.pdbx_seq_one_letter_code
_entity_poly.pdbx_strand_id
1 'polypeptide(L)'
;MVGLFVENWYPSEKKAVMNIPLFTLAASLLTMAFPILMLVSGKYTSFVPWLTLLSAVLIGVALLSTFSQRRVLILHRGVHVGVVYFALAILFAFMDQYSAYIGLLFCVLLFIVTFRVANKTSAGYGVQFRREWGAQRLLKLHSKRLGHWNILNAKASNGLMAVSRTKQQLAVLYCTFDDEGCWLHLDVFSEQIFDLDGFLIEDA
;
A
#
# COMPACT_ATOMS: atom_id res chain seq x y z
N MET A 1 -17.02 0.01 6.45
CA MET A 1 -17.14 -1.38 6.91
C MET A 1 -17.05 -1.36 8.43
N VAL A 2 -18.01 -1.98 9.11
CA VAL A 2 -18.07 -2.06 10.58
C VAL A 2 -17.30 -3.32 10.99
N GLY A 3 -16.23 -3.15 11.77
CA GLY A 3 -15.63 -4.28 12.48
C GLY A 3 -16.50 -4.60 13.69
N LEU A 4 -16.79 -5.88 13.92
CA LEU A 4 -17.35 -6.33 15.18
C LEU A 4 -16.34 -5.97 16.29
N PHE A 5 -16.84 -5.27 17.31
CA PHE A 5 -16.01 -4.65 18.36
C PHE A 5 -15.67 -5.71 19.41
N VAL A 6 -14.39 -6.05 19.52
CA VAL A 6 -13.86 -6.89 20.61
C VAL A 6 -13.46 -5.99 21.77
N GLU A 7 -13.70 -6.43 23.00
CA GLU A 7 -13.27 -5.71 24.22
C GLU A 7 -11.80 -5.29 24.14
N ASN A 8 -11.53 -4.03 24.50
CA ASN A 8 -10.21 -3.39 24.52
C ASN A 8 -9.52 -3.22 23.15
N TRP A 9 -10.21 -3.45 22.02
CA TRP A 9 -9.75 -3.07 20.68
C TRP A 9 -10.55 -1.89 20.14
N TYR A 10 -9.84 -0.80 19.85
CA TYR A 10 -10.42 0.42 19.33
C TYR A 10 -10.17 0.54 17.83
N PRO A 11 -11.17 0.92 17.01
CA PRO A 11 -10.90 1.28 15.62
C PRO A 11 -9.97 2.49 15.59
N SER A 12 -8.85 2.37 14.89
CA SER A 12 -8.03 3.51 14.52
C SER A 12 -8.63 4.10 13.25
N GLU A 13 -9.64 4.97 13.40
CA GLU A 13 -10.41 5.57 12.29
C GLU A 13 -9.61 6.59 11.46
N LYS A 14 -8.35 6.31 11.11
CA LYS A 14 -7.67 7.07 10.07
C LYS A 14 -8.26 6.66 8.73
N LYS A 15 -9.35 7.32 8.33
CA LYS A 15 -9.85 7.27 6.95
C LYS A 15 -8.68 7.59 6.02
N ALA A 16 -8.53 6.78 4.99
CA ALA A 16 -7.47 6.96 4.00
C ALA A 16 -7.69 8.31 3.28
N VAL A 17 -6.73 9.23 3.39
CA VAL A 17 -6.82 10.56 2.78
C VAL A 17 -6.35 10.48 1.32
N MET A 18 -7.30 10.45 0.39
CA MET A 18 -7.00 10.17 -1.03
C MET A 18 -6.67 11.40 -1.88
N ASN A 19 -6.65 12.61 -1.29
CA ASN A 19 -6.42 13.84 -2.04
C ASN A 19 -5.07 13.84 -2.78
N ILE A 20 -3.98 13.52 -2.09
CA ILE A 20 -2.64 13.52 -2.68
C ILE A 20 -2.51 12.44 -3.77
N PRO A 21 -2.86 11.15 -3.53
CA PRO A 21 -2.81 10.13 -4.57
C PRO A 21 -3.66 10.46 -5.80
N LEU A 22 -4.90 10.94 -5.62
CA LEU A 22 -5.80 11.22 -6.73
C LEU A 22 -5.33 12.42 -7.55
N PHE A 23 -4.89 13.50 -6.90
CA PHE A 23 -4.43 14.70 -7.59
C PHE A 23 -3.15 14.43 -8.39
N THR A 24 -2.20 13.70 -7.81
CA THR A 24 -0.95 13.32 -8.50
C THR A 24 -1.19 12.33 -9.65
N LEU A 25 -2.14 11.40 -9.51
CA LEU A 25 -2.57 10.55 -10.63
C LEU A 25 -3.20 11.38 -11.76
N ALA A 26 -4.12 12.30 -11.44
CA ALA A 26 -4.72 13.16 -12.46
C ALA A 26 -3.68 14.03 -13.19
N ALA A 27 -2.75 14.62 -12.44
CA ALA A 27 -1.63 15.37 -13.01
C ALA A 27 -0.76 14.50 -13.93
N SER A 28 -0.52 13.23 -13.54
CA SER A 28 0.28 12.31 -14.35
C SER A 28 -0.35 11.95 -15.71
N LEU A 29 -1.68 11.88 -15.79
CA LEU A 29 -2.38 11.64 -17.06
C LEU A 29 -2.17 12.80 -18.04
N LEU A 30 -2.25 14.03 -17.53
CA LEU A 30 -2.01 15.23 -18.33
C LEU A 30 -0.57 15.25 -18.86
N THR A 31 0.41 15.00 -17.99
CA THR A 31 1.84 14.97 -18.38
C THR A 31 2.18 13.81 -19.31
N MET A 32 1.40 12.72 -19.30
CA MET A 32 1.57 11.56 -20.17
C MET A 32 0.91 11.75 -21.55
N ALA A 33 -0.13 12.58 -21.65
CA ALA A 33 -0.77 12.88 -22.93
C ALA A 33 0.17 13.66 -23.88
N PHE A 34 0.95 14.61 -23.36
CA PHE A 34 1.89 15.40 -24.16
C PHE A 34 2.95 14.59 -24.91
N PRO A 35 3.70 13.66 -24.30
CA PRO A 35 4.69 12.86 -25.01
C PRO A 35 4.05 11.96 -26.08
N ILE A 36 2.81 11.48 -25.88
CA ILE A 36 2.07 10.74 -26.92
C ILE A 36 1.81 11.65 -28.12
N LEU A 37 1.31 12.87 -27.89
CA LEU A 37 1.06 13.85 -28.95
C LEU A 37 2.35 14.27 -29.68
N MET A 38 3.46 14.43 -28.94
CA MET A 38 4.77 14.74 -29.52
C MET A 38 5.28 13.62 -30.41
N LEU A 39 5.12 12.36 -30.01
CA LEU A 39 5.50 11.20 -30.83
C LEU A 39 4.63 11.09 -32.08
N VAL A 40 3.30 11.25 -31.96
CA VAL A 40 2.37 11.17 -33.11
C VAL A 40 2.60 12.32 -34.10
N SER A 41 2.88 13.53 -33.61
CA SER A 41 3.13 14.70 -34.46
C SER A 41 4.56 14.75 -35.01
N GLY A 42 5.49 13.97 -34.45
CA GLY A 42 6.92 14.02 -34.76
C GLY A 42 7.62 15.32 -34.31
N LYS A 43 6.94 16.18 -33.52
CA LYS A 43 7.48 17.48 -33.06
C LYS A 43 7.92 17.40 -31.61
N TYR A 44 9.01 18.11 -31.28
CA TYR A 44 9.52 18.23 -29.91
C TYR A 44 9.84 16.87 -29.25
N THR A 45 10.21 15.85 -30.04
CA THR A 45 10.47 14.50 -29.56
C THR A 45 11.63 14.41 -28.56
N SER A 46 12.54 15.38 -28.57
CA SER A 46 13.62 15.52 -27.57
C SER A 46 13.11 15.73 -26.13
N PHE A 47 11.87 16.21 -25.95
CA PHE A 47 11.28 16.41 -24.62
C PHE A 47 10.51 15.17 -24.10
N VAL A 48 10.28 14.16 -24.95
CA VAL A 48 9.52 12.96 -24.59
C VAL A 48 10.11 12.22 -23.38
N PRO A 49 11.43 11.99 -23.28
CA PRO A 49 12.05 11.37 -22.09
C PRO A 49 11.72 12.10 -20.79
N TRP A 50 11.80 13.44 -20.82
CA TRP A 50 11.59 14.29 -19.64
C TRP A 50 10.14 14.28 -19.17
N LEU A 51 9.18 14.33 -20.10
CA LEU A 51 7.75 14.24 -19.77
C LEU A 51 7.36 12.84 -19.29
N THR A 52 8.01 11.81 -19.82
CA THR A 52 7.84 10.42 -19.35
C THR A 52 8.36 10.28 -17.93
N LEU A 53 9.54 10.82 -17.62
CA LEU A 53 10.10 10.86 -16.27
C LEU A 53 9.17 11.61 -15.31
N LEU A 54 8.70 12.81 -15.68
CA LEU A 54 7.80 13.60 -14.85
C LEU A 54 6.51 12.83 -14.53
N SER A 55 5.92 12.16 -15.53
CA SER A 55 4.75 11.31 -15.35
C SER A 55 5.04 10.15 -14.40
N ALA A 56 6.17 9.46 -14.59
CA ALA A 56 6.58 8.36 -13.72
C ALA A 56 6.76 8.83 -12.27
N VAL A 57 7.39 9.99 -12.04
CA VAL A 57 7.59 10.57 -10.71
C VAL A 57 6.26 10.91 -10.05
N LEU A 58 5.34 11.55 -10.78
CA LEU A 58 4.00 11.86 -10.26
C LEU A 58 3.25 10.59 -9.84
N ILE A 59 3.31 9.52 -10.64
CA ILE A 59 2.67 8.25 -10.29
C ILE A 59 3.41 7.57 -9.12
N GLY A 60 4.74 7.69 -9.06
CA GLY A 60 5.55 7.20 -7.94
C GLY A 60 5.18 7.88 -6.62
N VAL A 61 4.95 9.20 -6.63
CA VAL A 61 4.44 9.95 -5.48
C VAL A 61 3.03 9.48 -5.10
N ALA A 62 2.16 9.23 -6.07
CA ALA A 62 0.84 8.68 -5.80
C ALA A 62 0.91 7.30 -5.13
N LEU A 63 1.81 6.43 -5.62
CA LEU A 63 2.03 5.10 -5.06
C LEU A 63 2.55 5.19 -3.62
N LEU A 64 3.58 6.02 -3.40
CA LEU A 64 4.17 6.28 -2.09
C LEU A 64 3.14 6.81 -1.08
N SER A 65 2.37 7.80 -1.49
CA SER A 65 1.32 8.39 -0.65
C SER A 65 0.18 7.42 -0.37
N THR A 66 -0.12 6.49 -1.27
CA THR A 66 -1.15 5.48 -1.06
C THR A 66 -0.72 4.43 -0.03
N PHE A 67 0.49 3.89 -0.14
CA PHE A 67 0.92 2.85 0.79
C PHE A 67 1.42 3.39 2.12
N SER A 68 1.92 4.64 2.20
CA SER A 68 2.31 5.24 3.48
C SER A 68 1.13 5.38 4.45
N GLN A 69 -0.10 5.42 3.92
CA GLN A 69 -1.33 5.45 4.72
C GLN A 69 -1.62 4.13 5.44
N ARG A 70 -1.12 2.98 4.94
CA ARG A 70 -1.37 1.66 5.54
C ARG A 70 -0.15 0.74 5.40
N ARG A 71 0.43 0.35 6.53
CA ARG A 71 1.63 -0.49 6.56
C ARG A 71 1.41 -1.86 5.89
N VAL A 72 0.19 -2.39 5.95
CA VAL A 72 -0.18 -3.67 5.30
C VAL A 72 0.03 -3.65 3.77
N LEU A 73 -0.08 -2.47 3.12
CA LEU A 73 0.07 -2.34 1.66
C LEU A 73 1.50 -2.64 1.18
N ILE A 74 2.51 -2.57 2.06
CA ILE A 74 3.90 -2.95 1.73
C ILE A 74 3.98 -4.40 1.25
N LEU A 75 3.09 -5.28 1.71
CA LEU A 75 3.04 -6.70 1.33
C LEU A 75 2.13 -6.97 0.12
N HIS A 76 1.44 -5.94 -0.38
CA HIS A 76 0.52 -6.07 -1.50
C HIS A 76 1.30 -6.17 -2.81
N ARG A 77 1.08 -7.24 -3.59
CA ARG A 77 1.79 -7.50 -4.86
C ARG A 77 1.71 -6.31 -5.83
N GLY A 78 0.59 -5.59 -5.84
CA GLY A 78 0.43 -4.40 -6.66
C GLY A 78 1.47 -3.31 -6.36
N VAL A 79 1.89 -3.12 -5.10
CA VAL A 79 2.92 -2.13 -4.75
C VAL A 79 4.27 -2.54 -5.31
N HIS A 80 4.68 -3.80 -5.14
CA HIS A 80 5.94 -4.31 -5.69
C HIS A 80 5.99 -4.24 -7.21
N VAL A 81 4.91 -4.63 -7.88
CA VAL A 81 4.79 -4.53 -9.35
C VAL A 81 4.84 -3.07 -9.79
N GLY A 82 4.21 -2.16 -9.04
CA GLY A 82 4.32 -0.72 -9.25
C GLY A 82 5.77 -0.23 -9.19
N VAL A 83 6.53 -0.61 -8.17
CA VAL A 83 7.95 -0.24 -8.05
C VAL A 83 8.77 -0.73 -9.25
N VAL A 84 8.52 -1.97 -9.71
CA VAL A 84 9.18 -2.51 -10.91
C VAL A 84 8.82 -1.68 -12.15
N TYR A 85 7.55 -1.37 -12.39
CA TYR A 85 7.15 -0.54 -13.53
C TYR A 85 7.68 0.89 -13.46
N PHE A 86 7.83 1.45 -12.26
CA PHE A 86 8.45 2.75 -12.06
C PHE A 86 9.93 2.73 -12.49
N ALA A 87 10.69 1.73 -12.05
CA ALA A 87 12.09 1.57 -12.45
C ALA A 87 12.22 1.35 -13.97
N LEU A 88 11.38 0.51 -14.56
CA LEU A 88 11.38 0.25 -16.01
C LEU A 88 10.99 1.50 -16.80
N ALA A 89 9.99 2.27 -16.36
CA ALA A 89 9.59 3.50 -17.03
C ALA A 89 10.74 4.52 -17.09
N ILE A 90 11.47 4.70 -15.98
CA ILE A 90 12.64 5.61 -15.93
C ILE A 90 13.76 5.08 -16.82
N LEU A 91 14.09 3.80 -16.72
CA LEU A 91 15.16 3.19 -17.49
C LEU A 91 14.90 3.33 -19.00
N PHE A 92 13.71 2.93 -19.47
CA PHE A 92 13.37 3.01 -20.89
C PHE A 92 13.06 4.43 -21.38
N ALA A 93 12.83 5.41 -20.51
CA ALA A 93 12.65 6.80 -20.93
C ALA A 93 13.93 7.41 -21.53
N PHE A 94 15.11 6.97 -21.07
CA PHE A 94 16.41 7.54 -21.45
C PHE A 94 17.29 6.61 -22.30
N MET A 95 16.78 5.45 -22.71
CA MET A 95 17.53 4.54 -23.58
C MET A 95 17.27 4.83 -25.05
N ASP A 96 18.22 5.49 -25.70
CA ASP A 96 18.14 5.86 -27.12
C ASP A 96 18.10 4.65 -28.07
N GLN A 97 18.54 3.47 -27.61
CA GLN A 97 18.52 2.23 -28.40
C GLN A 97 17.11 1.64 -28.56
N TYR A 98 16.16 2.04 -27.72
CA TYR A 98 14.81 1.50 -27.68
C TYR A 98 13.78 2.54 -28.07
N SER A 99 12.60 2.08 -28.50
CA SER A 99 11.50 2.96 -28.84
C SER A 99 10.99 3.71 -27.60
N ALA A 100 10.84 5.04 -27.70
CA ALA A 100 10.28 5.88 -26.64
C ALA A 100 8.86 5.45 -26.19
N TYR A 101 8.11 4.74 -27.06
CA TYR A 101 6.82 4.16 -26.72
C TYR A 101 6.92 3.11 -25.59
N ILE A 102 8.06 2.46 -25.41
CA ILE A 102 8.26 1.44 -24.37
C ILE A 102 8.26 2.08 -22.98
N GLY A 103 8.96 3.22 -22.81
CA GLY A 103 8.91 3.99 -21.56
C GLY A 103 7.50 4.45 -21.20
N LEU A 104 6.75 4.94 -22.21
CA LEU A 104 5.35 5.31 -22.04
C LEU A 104 4.45 4.14 -21.69
N LEU A 105 4.65 2.97 -22.30
CA LEU A 105 3.92 1.74 -21.97
C LEU A 105 4.09 1.39 -20.48
N PHE A 106 5.32 1.44 -19.96
CA PHE A 106 5.55 1.19 -18.54
C PHE A 106 4.93 2.26 -17.64
N CYS A 107 4.91 3.53 -18.06
CA CYS A 107 4.15 4.59 -17.38
C CYS A 107 2.65 4.29 -17.31
N VAL A 108 2.04 3.81 -18.40
CA VAL A 108 0.62 3.42 -18.44
C VAL A 108 0.36 2.23 -17.50
N LEU A 109 1.21 1.20 -17.53
CA LEU A 109 1.10 0.05 -16.63
C LEU A 109 1.25 0.45 -15.16
N LEU A 110 2.21 1.33 -14.86
CA LEU A 110 2.43 1.91 -13.54
C LEU A 110 1.18 2.67 -13.07
N PHE A 111 0.56 3.48 -13.95
CA PHE A 111 -0.67 4.20 -13.66
C PHE A 111 -1.80 3.24 -13.29
N ILE A 112 -2.05 2.22 -14.11
CA ILE A 112 -3.13 1.25 -13.90
C ILE A 112 -2.97 0.53 -12.56
N VAL A 113 -1.75 0.07 -12.24
CA VAL A 113 -1.48 -0.64 -10.99
C VAL A 113 -1.66 0.28 -9.79
N THR A 114 -1.10 1.50 -9.85
CA THR A 114 -1.20 2.49 -8.77
C THR A 114 -2.66 2.90 -8.54
N PHE A 115 -3.41 3.18 -9.60
CA PHE A 115 -4.83 3.51 -9.52
C PHE A 115 -5.65 2.37 -8.89
N ARG A 116 -5.41 1.11 -9.28
CA ARG A 116 -6.10 -0.04 -8.68
C ARG A 116 -5.84 -0.16 -7.18
N VAL A 117 -4.58 0.04 -6.75
CA VAL A 117 -4.23 0.00 -5.32
C VAL A 117 -4.87 1.16 -4.57
N ALA A 118 -4.82 2.37 -5.12
CA ALA A 118 -5.46 3.55 -4.53
C ALA A 118 -6.98 3.39 -4.43
N ASN A 119 -7.64 2.87 -5.48
CA ASN A 119 -9.08 2.64 -5.51
C ASN A 119 -9.53 1.58 -4.50
N LYS A 120 -8.78 0.48 -4.33
CA LYS A 120 -9.08 -0.49 -3.26
C LYS A 120 -8.91 0.12 -1.87
N THR A 121 -7.88 0.95 -1.70
CA THR A 121 -7.60 1.64 -0.43
C THR A 121 -8.70 2.65 -0.08
N SER A 122 -9.19 3.41 -1.08
CA SER A 122 -10.28 4.38 -0.93
C SER A 122 -11.64 3.70 -0.70
N ALA A 123 -11.86 2.53 -1.31
CA ALA A 123 -13.06 1.71 -1.10
C ALA A 123 -13.15 1.11 0.32
N GLY A 124 -12.16 1.35 1.18
CA GLY A 124 -12.21 0.94 2.59
C GLY A 124 -11.81 -0.51 2.83
N TYR A 125 -11.05 -1.13 1.92
CA TYR A 125 -10.55 -2.50 2.08
C TYR A 125 -9.57 -2.64 3.25
N GLY A 126 -9.06 -1.51 3.75
CA GLY A 126 -8.21 -1.48 4.92
C GLY A 126 -9.00 -1.14 6.19
N VAL A 127 -8.80 -1.90 7.25
CA VAL A 127 -9.25 -1.57 8.61
C VAL A 127 -8.07 -1.67 9.57
N GLN A 128 -7.96 -0.69 10.47
CA GLN A 128 -6.90 -0.65 11.46
C GLN A 128 -7.52 -0.67 12.85
N PHE A 129 -7.08 -1.60 13.67
CA PHE A 129 -7.47 -1.71 15.08
C PHE A 129 -6.24 -1.43 15.95
N ARG A 130 -6.46 -0.83 17.12
CA ARG A 130 -5.43 -0.58 18.12
C ARG A 130 -5.88 -1.06 19.49
N ARG A 131 -4.95 -1.58 20.29
CA ARG A 131 -5.18 -2.00 21.67
C ARG A 131 -3.97 -1.63 22.52
N GLU A 132 -4.22 -1.21 23.75
CA GLU A 132 -3.15 -1.01 24.72
C GLU A 132 -2.54 -2.37 25.11
N TRP A 133 -1.22 -2.47 25.09
CA TRP A 133 -0.52 -3.72 25.36
C TRP A 133 0.67 -3.52 26.29
N GLY A 134 0.69 -4.30 27.38
CA GLY A 134 1.85 -4.37 28.26
C GLY A 134 3.02 -5.06 27.57
N ALA A 135 4.12 -4.33 27.34
CA ALA A 135 5.32 -4.82 26.65
C ALA A 135 5.99 -6.06 27.28
N GLN A 136 5.66 -6.38 28.54
CA GLN A 136 6.12 -7.56 29.26
C GLN A 136 5.29 -8.83 28.96
N ARG A 137 4.08 -8.70 28.41
CA ARG A 137 3.24 -9.84 28.05
C ARG A 137 3.60 -10.32 26.64
N LEU A 138 3.82 -11.62 26.48
CA LEU A 138 4.01 -12.22 25.16
C LEU A 138 2.68 -12.27 24.40
N LEU A 139 2.73 -12.03 23.09
CA LEU A 139 1.55 -12.15 22.24
C LEU A 139 1.21 -13.62 22.04
N LYS A 140 0.11 -14.11 22.63
CA LYS A 140 -0.42 -15.44 22.28
C LYS A 140 -1.51 -15.29 21.21
N LEU A 141 -1.28 -15.95 20.08
CA LEU A 141 -2.25 -16.03 18.98
C LEU A 141 -3.05 -17.32 19.11
N HIS A 142 -4.33 -17.29 18.72
CA HIS A 142 -5.23 -18.43 18.80
C HIS A 142 -4.70 -19.63 17.97
N SER A 143 -4.60 -20.80 18.60
CA SER A 143 -3.99 -22.01 18.04
C SER A 143 -4.58 -22.47 16.70
N LYS A 144 -5.91 -22.38 16.54
CA LYS A 144 -6.62 -22.71 15.28
C LYS A 144 -6.25 -21.86 14.05
N ARG A 145 -5.70 -20.64 14.22
CA ARG A 145 -5.31 -19.78 13.08
C ARG A 145 -3.80 -19.59 12.94
N LEU A 146 -2.97 -20.18 13.80
CA LEU A 146 -1.49 -20.13 13.71
C LEU A 146 -0.97 -20.56 12.34
N GLY A 147 -1.64 -21.47 11.64
CA GLY A 147 -1.20 -21.97 10.33
C GLY A 147 -1.08 -20.91 9.22
N HIS A 148 -1.77 -19.78 9.35
CA HIS A 148 -1.73 -18.69 8.35
C HIS A 148 -0.94 -17.45 8.81
N TRP A 149 -0.50 -17.43 10.07
CA TRP A 149 0.23 -16.31 10.66
C TRP A 149 1.71 -16.66 10.79
N ASN A 150 2.55 -15.92 10.07
CA ASN A 150 3.98 -15.98 10.25
C ASN A 150 4.39 -14.99 11.35
N ILE A 151 4.81 -15.52 12.50
CA ILE A 151 5.26 -14.73 13.65
C ILE A 151 6.74 -14.40 13.44
N LEU A 152 7.04 -13.12 13.24
CA LEU A 152 8.41 -12.63 13.07
C LEU A 152 9.04 -12.28 14.43
N ASN A 153 8.26 -11.72 15.35
CA ASN A 153 8.71 -11.37 16.68
C ASN A 153 7.55 -11.44 17.69
N ALA A 154 7.76 -12.15 18.80
CA ALA A 154 6.79 -12.27 19.88
C ALA A 154 6.96 -11.20 20.98
N LYS A 155 8.08 -10.47 20.98
CA LYS A 155 8.34 -9.35 21.91
C LYS A 155 7.92 -8.03 21.29
N ALA A 156 7.42 -7.11 22.11
CA ALA A 156 7.05 -5.78 21.69
C ALA A 156 8.24 -5.10 20.98
N SER A 157 8.04 -4.72 19.71
CA SER A 157 9.04 -4.02 18.91
C SER A 157 8.34 -3.02 17.99
N ASN A 158 9.02 -1.94 17.64
CA ASN A 158 8.53 -0.93 16.69
C ASN A 158 8.38 -1.46 15.24
N GLY A 159 8.78 -2.72 15.00
CA GLY A 159 8.72 -3.40 13.72
C GLY A 159 7.49 -4.28 13.54
N LEU A 160 7.45 -4.99 12.41
CA LEU A 160 6.43 -5.99 12.12
C LEU A 160 6.61 -7.18 13.07
N MET A 161 5.55 -7.56 13.77
CA MET A 161 5.57 -8.64 14.76
C MET A 161 4.98 -9.93 14.20
N ALA A 162 3.87 -9.81 13.46
CA ALA A 162 3.28 -10.94 12.77
C ALA A 162 2.65 -10.51 11.45
N VAL A 163 2.68 -11.43 10.48
CA VAL A 163 2.09 -11.22 9.16
C VAL A 163 1.20 -12.40 8.82
N SER A 164 0.01 -12.14 8.34
CA SER A 164 -0.85 -13.16 7.74
C SER A 164 -1.14 -12.83 6.30
N ARG A 165 -1.01 -13.85 5.46
CA ARG A 165 -1.30 -13.78 4.04
C ARG A 165 -2.17 -14.96 3.66
N THR A 166 -3.42 -14.67 3.31
CA THR A 166 -4.34 -15.62 2.69
C THR A 166 -4.68 -15.13 1.28
N LYS A 167 -5.42 -15.92 0.49
CA LYS A 167 -5.84 -15.51 -0.86
C LYS A 167 -6.74 -14.27 -0.87
N GLN A 168 -7.45 -13.99 0.22
CA GLN A 168 -8.47 -12.94 0.30
C GLN A 168 -8.12 -11.82 1.30
N GLN A 169 -7.10 -12.04 2.14
CA GLN A 169 -6.76 -11.13 3.23
C GLN A 169 -5.24 -11.05 3.44
N LEU A 170 -4.76 -9.83 3.58
CA LEU A 170 -3.45 -9.50 4.13
C LEU A 170 -3.67 -8.85 5.50
N ALA A 171 -2.93 -9.28 6.51
CA ALA A 171 -3.00 -8.68 7.83
C ALA A 171 -1.61 -8.57 8.43
N VAL A 172 -1.39 -7.48 9.16
CA VAL A 172 -0.12 -7.18 9.78
C VAL A 172 -0.37 -6.72 11.21
N LEU A 173 0.48 -7.20 12.11
CA LEU A 173 0.47 -6.83 13.51
C LEU A 173 1.81 -6.18 13.88
N TYR A 174 1.78 -5.04 14.55
CA TYR A 174 2.96 -4.28 14.97
C TYR A 174 2.70 -3.51 16.27
N CYS A 175 3.70 -3.30 17.13
CA CYS A 175 3.57 -2.35 18.26
C CYS A 175 4.16 -0.99 17.86
N THR A 176 3.60 0.07 18.42
CA THR A 176 4.24 1.39 18.50
C THR A 176 4.36 1.78 19.95
N PHE A 177 5.55 2.21 20.36
CA PHE A 177 5.74 2.87 21.64
C PHE A 177 5.47 4.37 21.45
N ASP A 178 4.53 4.90 22.21
CA ASP A 178 4.22 6.33 22.28
C ASP A 178 4.37 6.82 23.74
N ASP A 179 4.29 8.13 23.97
CA ASP A 179 4.39 8.73 25.31
C ASP A 179 3.31 8.20 26.28
N GLU A 180 2.21 7.66 25.73
CA GLU A 180 1.09 7.05 26.46
C GLU A 180 1.24 5.53 26.71
N GLY A 181 2.25 4.85 26.17
CA GLY A 181 2.49 3.40 26.37
C GLY A 181 2.77 2.59 25.08
N CYS A 182 2.81 1.25 25.16
CA CYS A 182 2.85 0.39 23.95
C CYS A 182 1.43 0.13 23.44
N TRP A 183 1.24 0.46 22.18
CA TRP A 183 0.01 0.22 21.45
C TRP A 183 0.24 -0.88 20.43
N LEU A 184 -0.55 -1.94 20.51
CA LEU A 184 -0.59 -2.99 19.51
C LEU A 184 -1.56 -2.61 18.40
N HIS A 185 -1.06 -2.58 17.17
CA HIS A 185 -1.83 -2.30 15.97
C HIS A 185 -2.04 -3.56 15.14
N LEU A 186 -3.25 -3.72 14.64
CA LEU A 186 -3.63 -4.69 13.64
C LEU A 186 -4.13 -3.95 12.40
N ASP A 187 -3.37 -4.00 11.31
CA ASP A 187 -3.73 -3.42 10.02
C ASP A 187 -4.10 -4.56 9.06
N VAL A 188 -5.35 -4.57 8.63
CA VAL A 188 -5.92 -5.62 7.79
C VAL A 188 -6.35 -5.02 6.48
N PHE A 189 -5.95 -5.65 5.38
CA PHE A 189 -6.40 -5.38 4.02
C PHE A 189 -7.16 -6.59 3.48
N SER A 190 -8.47 -6.46 3.34
CA SER A 190 -9.38 -7.54 2.97
C SER A 190 -10.45 -7.05 2.00
N GLU A 191 -10.85 -7.91 1.07
CA GLU A 191 -12.02 -7.71 0.22
C GLU A 191 -13.35 -7.98 0.96
N GLN A 192 -13.28 -8.75 2.05
CA GLN A 192 -14.43 -9.14 2.88
C GLN A 192 -14.40 -8.45 4.25
N ILE A 193 -15.55 -8.35 4.89
CA ILE A 193 -15.69 -7.84 6.26
C ILE A 193 -14.79 -8.67 7.18
N PHE A 194 -13.86 -7.99 7.84
CA PHE A 194 -12.96 -8.64 8.78
C PHE A 194 -13.64 -8.75 10.14
N ASP A 195 -13.93 -9.99 10.54
CA ASP A 195 -14.45 -10.31 11.87
C ASP A 195 -13.28 -10.42 12.87
N LEU A 196 -13.29 -9.50 13.83
CA LEU A 196 -12.27 -9.38 14.88
C LEU A 196 -12.51 -10.40 16.01
N ASP A 197 -13.76 -10.85 16.24
CA ASP A 197 -14.13 -11.76 17.33
C ASP A 197 -13.47 -13.13 17.17
N GLY A 198 -13.28 -13.59 15.92
CA GLY A 198 -12.55 -14.82 15.60
C GLY A 198 -11.03 -14.71 15.65
N PHE A 199 -10.46 -13.54 15.96
CA PHE A 199 -9.02 -13.28 15.94
C PHE A 199 -8.35 -13.41 17.32
N LEU A 200 -9.01 -12.98 18.40
CA LEU A 200 -8.42 -12.89 19.74
C LEU A 200 -9.42 -13.19 20.87
N ILE A 201 -9.26 -14.35 21.50
CA ILE A 201 -9.68 -14.56 22.89
C ILE A 201 -8.48 -15.22 23.57
N GLU A 202 -7.93 -14.57 24.59
CA GLU A 202 -7.22 -15.31 25.64
C GLU A 202 -8.21 -15.51 26.78
N ASP A 203 -8.23 -16.75 27.28
CA ASP A 203 -9.03 -17.20 28.41
C ASP A 203 -8.98 -16.22 29.59
N ALA A 204 -10.10 -16.18 30.33
CA ALA A 204 -10.27 -15.45 31.58
C ALA A 204 -9.11 -15.67 32.59
#